data_AF-A8DWR8-F1
#
_entry.id   AF-A8DWR8-F1
#
_cell.length_a   1.000
_cell.length_b   1.000
_cell.length_c   1.000
_cell.angle_alpha   90.00
_cell.angle_beta   90.00
_cell.angle_gamma   90.00
#
_symmetry.space_group_name_H-M   'P 1'
#
loop_
_entity.id
_entity.type
_entity.pdbx_description
1 polymer ?
#
loop_
_entity_poly.entity_id
_entity_poly.type
_entity_poly.pdbx_seq_one_letter_code
_entity_poly.pdbx_strand_id
1 'polypeptide(L)'
;DNDNDNIPNAVDNCPSVRNEYQRDENNNGIGDDCEGENGDNDNDGVRNHRDNCPSIPNADQRNQDHDAFGDVCDNDIDGDGI
;
A
#
# COMPACT_ATOMS: atom_id res chain seq x y z
N ASP A 1 16.62 -18.83 0.81
CA ASP A 1 16.77 -17.42 1.14
C ASP A 1 17.63 -16.82 0.04
N ASN A 2 17.01 -16.10 -0.89
CA ASN A 2 17.66 -15.54 -2.07
C ASN A 2 18.14 -14.10 -1.83
N ASP A 3 17.50 -13.40 -0.91
CA ASP A 3 17.71 -11.98 -0.60
C ASP A 3 18.33 -11.75 0.79
N ASN A 4 18.59 -12.83 1.53
CA ASN A 4 19.27 -12.88 2.82
C ASN A 4 18.51 -12.15 3.93
N ASP A 5 17.21 -12.39 4.02
CA ASP A 5 16.31 -11.85 5.05
C ASP A 5 16.01 -12.85 6.20
N ASN A 6 16.59 -14.06 6.13
CA ASN A 6 16.38 -15.20 7.02
C ASN A 6 15.02 -15.90 6.90
N ILE A 7 14.25 -15.64 5.84
CA ILE A 7 13.03 -16.34 5.49
C ILE A 7 13.28 -17.29 4.31
N PRO A 8 12.85 -18.56 4.37
CA PRO A 8 13.00 -19.46 3.22
C PRO A 8 12.09 -19.06 2.06
N ASN A 9 12.62 -18.99 0.83
CA ASN A 9 11.89 -18.63 -0.42
C ASN A 9 10.51 -19.30 -0.61
N ALA A 10 10.27 -20.48 -0.03
CA ALA A 10 9.01 -21.21 -0.16
C ALA A 10 7.87 -20.65 0.71
N VAL A 11 8.20 -19.84 1.71
CA VAL A 11 7.26 -19.19 2.64
C VAL A 11 7.44 -17.68 2.68
N ASP A 12 8.33 -17.16 1.85
CA ASP A 12 8.66 -15.75 1.74
C ASP A 12 7.66 -15.04 0.82
N ASN A 13 6.96 -14.03 1.33
CA ASN A 13 6.01 -13.25 0.54
C ASN A 13 6.69 -12.24 -0.40
N CYS A 14 8.03 -12.09 -0.31
CA CYS A 14 8.86 -11.36 -1.26
C CYS A 14 10.19 -12.07 -1.58
N PRO A 15 10.20 -13.20 -2.33
CA PRO A 15 11.38 -14.09 -2.52
C PRO A 15 12.66 -13.51 -3.14
N SER A 16 12.69 -12.21 -3.43
CA SER A 16 13.81 -11.49 -4.04
C SER A 16 14.00 -10.08 -3.45
N VAL A 17 13.21 -9.69 -2.46
CA VAL A 17 13.27 -8.38 -1.82
C VAL A 17 13.28 -8.59 -0.31
N ARG A 18 14.44 -8.33 0.30
CA ARG A 18 14.69 -8.55 1.72
C ARG A 18 13.64 -7.87 2.61
N ASN A 19 12.80 -8.66 3.27
CA ASN A 19 11.70 -8.18 4.09
C ASN A 19 11.46 -9.06 5.34
N GLU A 20 12.36 -8.94 6.32
CA GLU A 20 12.38 -9.78 7.54
C GLU A 20 11.07 -9.78 8.36
N TYR A 21 10.23 -8.75 8.19
CA TYR A 21 8.96 -8.60 8.88
C TYR A 21 7.78 -9.22 8.12
N GLN A 22 7.96 -9.63 6.87
CA GLN A 22 6.96 -10.28 6.02
C GLN A 22 5.59 -9.57 6.09
N ARG A 23 5.61 -8.22 6.05
CA ARG A 23 4.37 -7.43 6.08
C ARG A 23 3.57 -7.70 4.81
N ASP A 24 2.27 -7.85 4.99
CA ASP A 24 1.26 -8.12 3.97
C ASP A 24 -0.06 -7.59 4.54
N GLU A 25 -0.23 -6.27 4.49
CA GLU A 25 -1.33 -5.58 5.19
C GLU A 25 -2.69 -6.01 4.64
N ASN A 26 -2.75 -6.28 3.33
CA ASN A 26 -3.96 -6.68 2.62
C ASN A 26 -4.18 -8.20 2.54
N ASN A 27 -3.24 -9.01 3.04
CA ASN A 27 -3.26 -10.47 3.06
C ASN A 27 -3.45 -11.12 1.67
N ASN A 28 -2.89 -10.51 0.63
CA ASN A 28 -2.99 -11.03 -0.75
C ASN A 28 -1.87 -12.05 -1.08
N GLY A 29 -0.91 -12.26 -0.17
CA GLY A 29 0.20 -13.18 -0.32
C GLY A 29 1.43 -12.61 -1.04
N ILE A 30 1.39 -11.34 -1.43
CA ILE A 30 2.52 -10.55 -1.93
C ILE A 30 2.88 -9.57 -0.80
N GLY A 31 4.13 -9.57 -0.36
CA GLY A 31 4.52 -8.67 0.73
C GLY A 31 4.60 -7.21 0.29
N ASP A 32 4.29 -6.29 1.21
CA ASP A 32 4.25 -4.84 0.94
C ASP A 32 5.57 -4.34 0.32
N ASP A 33 6.71 -4.92 0.75
CA ASP A 33 8.06 -4.52 0.34
C ASP A 33 8.34 -4.86 -1.15
N CYS A 34 7.66 -5.85 -1.73
CA CYS A 34 7.78 -6.23 -3.14
C CYS A 34 6.54 -5.91 -3.98
N GLU A 35 5.41 -5.57 -3.35
CA GLU A 35 4.22 -5.06 -4.02
C GLU A 35 4.50 -3.66 -4.64
N GLY A 36 5.15 -2.78 -3.86
CA GLY A 36 5.71 -1.51 -4.32
C GLY A 36 4.69 -0.58 -5.00
N GLU A 37 5.16 0.40 -5.77
CA GLU A 37 4.28 1.40 -6.41
C GLU A 37 3.31 0.85 -7.48
N ASN A 38 3.59 -0.33 -8.03
CA ASN A 38 2.77 -0.94 -9.08
C ASN A 38 1.70 -1.90 -8.56
N GLY A 39 1.75 -2.23 -7.27
CA GLY A 39 0.75 -3.03 -6.58
C GLY A 39 -0.43 -2.23 -6.06
N ASP A 40 -1.16 -2.84 -5.13
CA ASP A 40 -2.45 -2.36 -4.59
C ASP A 40 -2.52 -2.79 -3.12
N ASN A 41 -1.90 -1.99 -2.25
CA ASN A 41 -1.63 -2.31 -0.84
C ASN A 41 -2.91 -2.40 0.00
N ASP A 42 -4.05 -1.95 -0.49
CA ASP A 42 -5.32 -1.98 0.25
C ASP A 42 -6.43 -2.77 -0.47
N ASN A 43 -6.13 -3.31 -1.66
CA ASN A 43 -7.01 -4.12 -2.49
C ASN A 43 -8.31 -3.40 -2.90
N ASP A 44 -8.25 -2.08 -3.10
CA ASP A 44 -9.41 -1.30 -3.53
C ASP A 44 -9.59 -1.26 -5.07
N GLY A 45 -8.59 -1.73 -5.81
CA GLY A 45 -8.57 -1.76 -7.27
C GLY A 45 -7.84 -0.59 -7.92
N VAL A 46 -7.27 0.32 -7.13
CA VAL A 46 -6.41 1.43 -7.55
C VAL A 46 -4.97 1.07 -7.20
N ARG A 47 -4.04 1.29 -8.14
CA ARG A 47 -2.63 1.01 -7.87
C ARG A 47 -2.05 2.07 -6.96
N ASN A 48 -1.12 1.70 -6.08
CA ASN A 48 -0.46 2.58 -5.11
C ASN A 48 0.02 3.91 -5.71
N HIS A 49 0.62 3.93 -6.92
CA HIS A 49 1.07 5.18 -7.56
C HIS A 49 -0.05 6.09 -8.14
N ARG A 50 -1.30 5.63 -8.11
CA ARG A 50 -2.50 6.35 -8.57
C ARG A 50 -3.53 6.53 -7.47
N ASP A 51 -3.24 5.98 -6.30
CA ASP A 51 -4.12 5.96 -5.16
C ASP A 51 -3.81 7.16 -4.26
N ASN A 52 -4.82 7.98 -3.99
CA ASN A 52 -4.69 9.10 -3.07
C ASN A 52 -4.78 8.68 -1.59
N CYS A 53 -5.07 7.40 -1.31
CA CYS A 53 -4.97 6.78 0.01
C CYS A 53 -4.42 5.34 -0.06
N PRO A 54 -3.12 5.10 -0.40
CA PRO A 54 -2.51 3.79 -0.68
C PRO A 54 -2.51 2.73 0.44
N SER A 55 -3.24 2.95 1.53
CA SER A 55 -3.33 2.05 2.68
C SER A 55 -4.74 2.03 3.28
N ILE A 56 -5.70 2.75 2.69
CA ILE A 56 -7.09 2.85 3.16
C ILE A 56 -8.02 2.77 1.95
N PRO A 57 -8.78 1.66 1.80
CA PRO A 57 -9.55 1.43 0.59
C PRO A 57 -10.52 2.57 0.25
N ASN A 58 -10.37 3.14 -0.94
CA ASN A 58 -11.21 4.21 -1.47
C ASN A 58 -11.25 4.20 -3.00
N ALA A 59 -11.83 3.13 -3.55
CA ALA A 59 -11.91 2.91 -5.00
C ALA A 59 -12.56 4.05 -5.80
N ASP A 60 -13.33 4.94 -5.16
CA ASP A 60 -13.93 6.13 -5.77
C ASP A 60 -12.98 7.33 -5.85
N GLN A 61 -11.83 7.28 -5.16
CA GLN A 61 -10.74 8.25 -5.17
C GLN A 61 -11.23 9.69 -4.93
N ARG A 62 -12.21 9.83 -4.03
CA ARG A 62 -12.77 11.13 -3.69
C ARG A 62 -11.71 12.00 -3.02
N ASN A 63 -11.61 13.24 -3.47
CA ASN A 63 -10.68 14.26 -2.98
C ASN A 63 -11.34 15.64 -3.17
N GLN A 64 -11.89 16.20 -2.10
CA GLN A 64 -12.74 17.38 -2.13
C GLN A 64 -11.96 18.70 -2.27
N ASP A 65 -10.81 18.83 -1.63
CA ASP A 65 -9.97 20.02 -1.66
C ASP A 65 -8.89 19.97 -2.78
N HIS A 66 -8.74 18.80 -3.41
CA HIS A 66 -7.79 18.48 -4.46
C HIS A 66 -6.32 18.54 -4.01
N ASP A 67 -6.04 18.17 -2.76
CA ASP A 67 -4.68 18.02 -2.27
C ASP A 67 -4.07 16.63 -2.60
N ALA A 68 -3.03 16.20 -1.88
CA ALA A 68 -2.39 14.91 -2.14
C ALA A 68 -3.14 13.70 -1.55
N PHE A 69 -4.08 13.92 -0.63
CA PHE A 69 -4.76 12.89 0.14
C PHE A 69 -6.22 12.74 -0.32
N GLY A 70 -6.75 11.53 -0.28
CA GLY A 70 -8.18 11.30 -0.48
C GLY A 70 -8.99 11.58 0.78
N ASP A 71 -10.29 11.85 0.61
CA ASP A 71 -11.21 12.20 1.71
C ASP A 71 -11.16 11.21 2.90
N VAL A 72 -10.79 9.93 2.67
CA VAL A 72 -10.74 8.90 3.73
C VAL A 72 -9.44 8.90 4.54
N CYS A 73 -8.36 9.45 4.01
CA CYS A 73 -7.04 9.52 4.65
C CYS A 73 -6.58 10.96 4.89
N ASP A 74 -7.38 11.95 4.49
CA ASP A 74 -7.18 13.36 4.74
C ASP A 74 -7.77 13.78 6.10
N ASN A 75 -7.02 14.59 6.83
CA ASN A 75 -7.42 15.16 8.10
C ASN A 75 -8.00 16.58 7.99
N ASP A 76 -8.06 17.15 6.77
CA ASP A 76 -8.58 18.48 6.46
C ASP A 76 -9.36 18.44 5.13
N ILE A 77 -10.44 17.64 5.08
CA ILE A 77 -11.19 17.26 3.86
C ILE A 77 -11.64 18.46 3.00
N ASP A 78 -11.82 19.65 3.57
CA ASP A 78 -12.22 20.86 2.83
C ASP A 78 -11.11 21.91 2.65
N GLY A 79 -9.90 21.64 3.15
CA GLY A 79 -8.71 22.46 2.94
C GLY A 79 -8.79 23.84 3.59
N ASP A 80 -9.57 24.00 4.66
CA ASP A 80 -9.75 25.28 5.36
C ASP A 80 -8.82 25.45 6.57
N GLY A 81 -8.13 24.37 6.95
CA GLY A 81 -7.14 24.34 8.03
C GLY A 81 -7.71 24.18 9.43
N ILE A 82 -8.93 23.64 9.59
CA ILE A 82 -9.63 23.46 10.88
C ILE A 82 -10.08 22.01 11.12
#